data_AF-A0A967PRV1-F1
#
_entry.id   AF-A0A967PRV1-F1
#
_cell.length_a   1.000
_cell.length_b   1.000
_cell.length_c   1.000
_cell.angle_alpha   90.00
_cell.angle_beta   90.00
_cell.angle_gamma   90.00
#
_symmetry.space_group_name_H-M   'P 1'
#
loop_
_entity.id
_entity.type
_entity.pdbx_description
1 polymer ?
#
loop_
_entity_poly.entity_id
_entity_poly.type
_entity_poly.pdbx_seq_one_letter_code
_entity_poly.pdbx_strand_id
1 'polypeptide(L)'
;DLVKDDSVEAVGLIGRRKEALEKIRNWVNSEKIILHAQDILNQDETIKIMKQYDVGVIALPDRKTSYKVFEAAIEARLHIVDMLEEYHRHPDKYELEGLEFPKNMSLDDYGEWLHTKARDNDITILDGIGFAPGLSNITLGEAIRKMDQAESAIARVGGIPSKEAAQKHPLKYMNTWAFWHVLREYMVKLNIIKDGKVVEVDATTDREHFLFNKLGRNEELECAVTPGMPSFIYTRPQLREFAEKTIRWPG
;
A
#
# COMPACT_ATOMS: atom_id res chain seq x y z
N ASP A 1 -7.58 11.33 -14.85
CA ASP A 1 -6.25 11.31 -15.49
C ASP A 1 -5.67 12.69 -15.27
N LEU A 2 -4.59 12.80 -14.50
CA LEU A 2 -4.08 14.09 -14.00
C LEU A 2 -3.78 15.07 -15.13
N VAL A 3 -3.24 14.60 -16.26
CA VAL A 3 -2.91 15.48 -17.39
C VAL A 3 -4.13 16.06 -18.11
N LYS A 4 -5.32 15.47 -17.91
CA LYS A 4 -6.58 15.94 -18.51
C LYS A 4 -7.33 16.91 -17.60
N ASP A 5 -6.91 17.04 -16.35
CA ASP A 5 -7.52 17.96 -15.42
C ASP A 5 -6.97 19.37 -15.65
N ASP A 6 -7.85 20.34 -15.86
CA ASP A 6 -7.48 21.73 -16.11
C ASP A 6 -6.84 22.39 -14.88
N SER A 7 -7.11 21.88 -13.67
CA SER A 7 -6.49 22.39 -12.44
C SER A 7 -5.05 21.90 -12.25
N VAL A 8 -4.60 20.93 -13.04
CA VAL A 8 -3.23 20.41 -12.98
C VAL A 8 -2.39 21.13 -14.03
N GLU A 9 -1.44 21.95 -13.58
CA GLU A 9 -0.55 22.71 -14.48
C GLU A 9 0.56 21.85 -15.06
N ALA A 10 1.15 20.97 -14.24
CA ALA A 10 2.26 20.10 -14.62
C ALA A 10 2.20 18.75 -13.89
N VAL A 11 2.74 17.71 -14.53
CA VAL A 11 2.92 16.37 -13.96
C VAL A 11 4.38 15.98 -14.11
N GLY A 12 5.10 15.98 -12.99
CA GLY A 12 6.49 15.54 -12.91
C GLY A 12 6.60 14.02 -12.86
N LEU A 13 7.35 13.43 -13.79
CA LEU A 13 7.72 12.02 -13.76
C LEU A 13 9.20 11.88 -13.39
N ILE A 14 9.47 11.27 -12.23
CA ILE A 14 10.82 11.04 -11.75
C ILE A 14 11.22 9.56 -11.85
N GLY A 15 12.45 9.30 -12.29
CA GLY A 15 12.99 7.95 -12.33
C GLY A 15 14.38 7.86 -12.95
N ARG A 16 15.10 6.78 -12.64
CA ARG A 16 16.52 6.60 -13.04
C ARG A 16 16.76 6.39 -14.53
N ARG A 17 15.74 5.90 -15.26
CA ARG A 17 15.88 5.49 -16.66
C ARG A 17 15.18 6.48 -17.58
N LYS A 18 15.97 7.35 -18.21
CA LYS A 18 15.47 8.38 -19.13
C LYS A 18 14.61 7.79 -20.25
N GLU A 19 15.03 6.68 -20.84
CA GLU A 19 14.30 6.04 -21.95
C GLU A 19 12.92 5.52 -21.51
N ALA A 20 12.79 5.07 -20.25
CA ALA A 20 11.51 4.62 -19.71
C ALA A 20 10.56 5.82 -19.50
N LEU A 21 11.08 6.93 -18.97
CA LEU A 21 10.32 8.17 -18.80
C LEU A 21 9.85 8.74 -20.15
N GLU A 22 10.71 8.74 -21.17
CA GLU A 22 10.37 9.20 -22.52
C GLU A 22 9.27 8.34 -23.17
N LYS A 23 9.30 7.01 -22.98
CA LYS A 23 8.22 6.12 -23.43
C LYS A 23 6.88 6.49 -22.79
N ILE A 24 6.87 6.77 -21.48
CA ILE A 24 5.64 7.17 -20.77
C ILE A 24 5.16 8.52 -21.29
N ARG A 25 6.04 9.52 -21.44
CA ARG A 25 5.67 10.82 -22.02
C ARG A 25 5.05 10.69 -23.41
N ASN A 26 5.63 9.86 -24.28
CA ASN A 26 5.09 9.66 -25.64
C ASN A 26 3.74 8.92 -25.62
N TRP A 27 3.54 7.99 -24.67
CA TRP A 27 2.28 7.29 -24.51
C TRP A 27 1.17 8.21 -23.97
N VAL A 28 1.47 9.01 -22.94
CA VAL A 28 0.54 9.98 -22.36
C VAL A 28 0.26 11.13 -23.33
N ASN A 29 1.28 11.54 -24.11
CA ASN A 29 1.22 12.55 -25.16
C ASN A 29 0.60 13.88 -24.68
N SER A 30 1.17 14.47 -23.63
CA SER A 30 0.74 15.75 -23.07
C SER A 30 1.92 16.66 -22.81
N GLU A 31 1.75 17.95 -23.11
CA GLU A 31 2.74 19.01 -22.83
C GLU A 31 2.93 19.28 -21.33
N LYS A 32 1.98 18.84 -20.48
CA LYS A 32 2.07 18.96 -19.03
C LYS A 32 3.12 18.03 -18.41
N ILE A 33 3.65 17.06 -19.15
CA ILE A 33 4.58 16.06 -18.61
C ILE A 33 6.01 16.60 -18.59
N ILE A 34 6.58 16.69 -17.38
CA ILE A 34 7.97 17.10 -17.14
C ILE A 34 8.77 15.89 -16.69
N LEU A 35 9.92 15.62 -17.32
CA LEU A 35 10.74 14.45 -17.01
C LEU A 35 11.92 14.80 -16.12
N HIS A 36 12.07 14.06 -15.02
CA HIS A 36 13.18 14.15 -14.07
C HIS A 36 13.96 12.83 -14.07
N ALA A 37 14.94 12.72 -14.98
CA ALA A 37 15.80 11.54 -15.08
C ALA A 37 16.86 11.54 -13.96
N GLN A 38 16.46 11.10 -12.77
CA GLN A 38 17.23 11.23 -11.54
C GLN A 38 17.10 9.97 -10.65
N ASP A 39 18.15 9.67 -9.89
CA ASP A 39 18.08 8.71 -8.79
C ASP A 39 17.47 9.36 -7.54
N ILE A 40 16.34 8.82 -7.10
CA ILE A 40 15.60 9.27 -5.90
C ILE A 40 16.41 9.07 -4.61
N LEU A 41 17.48 8.26 -4.64
CA LEU A 41 18.38 8.11 -3.51
C LEU A 41 19.33 9.30 -3.37
N ASN A 42 19.43 10.17 -4.37
CA ASN A 42 20.00 11.50 -4.20
C ASN A 42 18.94 12.42 -3.58
N GLN A 43 18.95 12.46 -2.25
CA GLN A 43 17.95 13.17 -1.44
C GLN A 43 17.93 14.67 -1.73
N ASP A 44 19.09 15.32 -1.84
CA ASP A 44 19.17 16.76 -2.10
C ASP A 44 18.49 17.14 -3.41
N GLU A 45 18.74 16.39 -4.48
CA GLU A 45 18.14 16.65 -5.78
C GLU A 45 16.64 16.31 -5.78
N THR A 46 16.26 15.22 -5.12
CA THR A 46 14.86 14.82 -4.96
C THR A 46 14.05 15.90 -4.25
N ILE A 47 14.57 16.46 -3.15
CA ILE A 47 13.94 17.54 -2.39
C ILE A 47 13.80 18.81 -3.25
N LYS A 48 14.81 19.17 -4.05
CA LYS A 48 14.72 20.33 -4.96
C LYS A 48 13.64 20.14 -6.02
N ILE A 49 13.46 18.92 -6.52
CA ILE A 49 12.41 18.60 -7.48
C ILE A 49 11.04 18.68 -6.78
N MET A 50 10.90 18.07 -5.60
CA MET A 50 9.65 18.07 -4.83
C MET A 50 9.14 19.48 -4.52
N LYS A 51 10.04 20.43 -4.22
CA LYS A 51 9.69 21.84 -3.97
C LYS A 51 9.06 22.58 -5.16
N GLN A 52 9.02 21.96 -6.35
CA GLN A 52 8.39 22.52 -7.55
C GLN A 52 6.94 22.05 -7.74
N TYR A 53 6.42 21.18 -6.85
CA TYR A 53 5.08 20.60 -6.95
C TYR A 53 4.32 20.74 -5.64
N ASP A 54 3.00 20.65 -5.71
CA ASP A 54 2.11 20.74 -4.55
C ASP A 54 1.80 19.36 -3.93
N VAL A 55 1.78 18.31 -4.76
CA VAL A 55 1.44 16.94 -4.35
C VAL A 55 2.36 15.93 -5.03
N GLY A 56 2.83 14.93 -4.28
CA GLY A 56 3.59 13.77 -4.76
C GLY A 56 2.78 12.47 -4.70
N VAL A 57 3.01 11.58 -5.65
CA VAL A 57 2.47 10.21 -5.64
C VAL A 57 3.64 9.22 -5.61
N ILE A 58 3.72 8.41 -4.56
CA ILE A 58 4.78 7.43 -4.36
C ILE A 58 4.28 6.07 -4.88
N ALA A 59 4.87 5.64 -5.99
CA ALA A 59 4.62 4.34 -6.63
C ALA A 59 5.93 3.55 -6.76
N LEU A 60 6.72 3.55 -5.69
CA LEU A 60 8.02 2.87 -5.62
C LEU A 60 7.84 1.40 -5.26
N PRO A 61 8.80 0.53 -5.59
CA PRO A 61 8.59 -0.91 -5.54
C PRO A 61 8.93 -1.57 -4.19
N ASP A 62 9.58 -0.85 -3.27
CA ASP A 62 10.11 -1.41 -2.02
C ASP A 62 10.15 -0.37 -0.88
N ARG A 63 10.18 -0.86 0.37
CA ARG A 63 10.20 -0.02 1.58
C ARG A 63 11.40 0.92 1.63
N LYS A 64 12.59 0.44 1.25
CA LYS A 64 13.80 1.28 1.25
C LYS A 64 13.59 2.56 0.46
N THR A 65 13.06 2.44 -0.75
CA THR A 65 12.85 3.59 -1.62
C THR A 65 11.62 4.40 -1.22
N SER A 66 10.52 3.76 -0.76
CA SER A 66 9.35 4.48 -0.22
C SER A 66 9.73 5.37 0.95
N TYR A 67 10.34 4.82 2.01
CA TYR A 67 10.67 5.59 3.21
C TYR A 67 11.69 6.71 2.93
N LYS A 68 12.65 6.50 2.03
CA LYS A 68 13.58 7.57 1.61
C LYS A 68 12.90 8.70 0.88
N VAL A 69 11.90 8.41 0.05
CA VAL A 69 11.12 9.45 -0.64
C VAL A 69 10.12 10.10 0.31
N PHE A 70 9.59 9.35 1.27
CA PHE A 70 8.74 9.86 2.34
C PHE A 70 9.48 10.88 3.23
N GLU A 71 10.71 10.56 3.65
CA GLU A 71 11.59 11.51 4.37
C GLU A 71 11.86 12.77 3.56
N ALA A 72 12.22 12.63 2.28
CA ALA A 72 12.41 13.77 1.38
C ALA A 72 11.16 14.63 1.23
N ALA A 73 9.97 14.02 1.16
CA ALA A 73 8.70 14.73 1.05
C ALA A 73 8.40 15.53 2.32
N ILE A 74 8.64 14.96 3.51
CA ILE A 74 8.52 15.68 4.78
C ILE A 74 9.44 16.92 4.79
N GLU A 75 10.70 16.77 4.37
CA GLU A 75 11.68 17.86 4.34
C GLU A 75 11.35 18.92 3.28
N ALA A 76 10.85 18.48 2.12
CA ALA A 76 10.39 19.36 1.05
C ALA A 76 9.08 20.08 1.38
N ARG A 77 8.37 19.65 2.44
CA ARG A 77 7.00 20.05 2.78
C ARG A 77 5.99 19.74 1.67
N LEU A 78 6.17 18.61 1.00
CA LEU A 78 5.30 18.14 -0.06
C LEU A 78 4.20 17.24 0.52
N HIS A 79 2.94 17.48 0.17
CA HIS A 79 1.85 16.55 0.48
C HIS A 79 2.00 15.29 -0.36
N ILE A 80 1.79 14.11 0.21
CA ILE A 80 2.04 12.85 -0.50
C ILE A 80 0.92 11.82 -0.33
N VAL A 81 0.80 10.99 -1.37
CA VAL A 81 0.00 9.77 -1.38
C VAL A 81 0.94 8.61 -1.68
N ASP A 82 0.98 7.60 -0.81
CA ASP A 82 1.76 6.38 -0.99
C ASP A 82 0.84 5.19 -1.30
N MET A 83 1.22 4.42 -2.32
CA MET A 83 0.46 3.27 -2.80
C MET A 83 1.04 1.91 -2.34
N LEU A 84 2.29 1.89 -1.91
CA LEU A 84 3.00 0.67 -1.50
C LEU A 84 2.83 0.43 -0.01
N GLU A 85 3.20 1.42 0.81
CA GLU A 85 3.32 1.21 2.25
C GLU A 85 1.96 1.16 2.92
N GLU A 86 1.80 0.14 3.75
CA GLU A 86 0.53 -0.13 4.40
C GLU A 86 0.25 0.87 5.53
N TYR A 87 1.30 1.26 6.29
CA TYR A 87 1.20 2.26 7.36
C TYR A 87 2.57 2.76 7.86
N HIS A 88 3.03 3.95 7.44
CA HIS A 88 4.37 4.46 7.80
C HIS A 88 4.55 4.73 9.30
N ARG A 89 3.46 5.04 10.01
CA ARG A 89 3.51 5.30 11.46
C ARG A 89 3.88 4.05 12.28
N HIS A 90 3.59 2.87 11.75
CA HIS A 90 3.95 1.58 12.36
C HIS A 90 4.61 0.68 11.31
N PRO A 91 5.91 0.89 11.03
CA PRO A 91 6.63 0.09 10.05
C PRO A 91 6.57 -1.40 10.34
N ASP A 92 6.63 -2.21 9.28
CA ASP A 92 6.61 -3.68 9.41
C ASP A 92 7.80 -4.19 10.23
N LYS A 93 7.56 -5.17 11.11
CA LYS A 93 8.56 -5.69 12.06
C LYS A 93 9.36 -6.88 11.53
N TYR A 94 8.92 -7.52 10.45
CA TYR A 94 9.44 -8.80 9.97
C TYR A 94 10.14 -8.69 8.63
N GLU A 95 9.57 -7.95 7.67
CA GLU A 95 10.13 -7.78 6.34
C GLU A 95 10.36 -6.31 6.01
N LEU A 96 11.62 -5.91 6.15
CA LEU A 96 12.05 -4.53 6.03
C LEU A 96 12.35 -4.11 4.60
N GLU A 97 12.53 -5.04 3.64
CA GLU A 97 12.92 -4.75 2.25
C GLU A 97 14.06 -3.73 2.13
N GLY A 98 15.04 -3.84 3.02
CA GLY A 98 16.20 -2.94 3.08
C GLY A 98 15.91 -1.56 3.67
N LEU A 99 14.80 -1.37 4.40
CA LEU A 99 14.49 -0.15 5.14
C LEU A 99 15.69 0.30 5.97
N GLU A 100 16.05 1.58 5.81
CA GLU A 100 17.15 2.22 6.52
C GLU A 100 16.57 3.25 7.49
N PHE A 101 16.79 3.04 8.79
CA PHE A 101 16.35 3.95 9.85
C PHE A 101 17.48 4.16 10.88
N PRO A 102 17.42 5.22 11.71
CA PRO A 102 18.45 5.50 12.71
C PRO A 102 18.66 4.32 13.67
N LYS A 103 19.92 3.87 13.82
CA LYS A 103 20.27 2.70 14.64
C LYS A 103 19.92 2.83 16.14
N ASN A 104 19.69 4.05 16.61
CA ASN A 104 19.34 4.36 17.99
C ASN A 104 17.83 4.50 18.22
N MET A 105 17.00 4.13 17.24
CA MET A 105 15.54 4.13 17.34
C MET A 105 15.00 2.71 17.15
N SER A 106 13.89 2.37 17.81
CA SER A 106 13.08 1.24 17.38
C SER A 106 12.29 1.61 16.12
N LEU A 107 11.71 0.62 15.41
CA LEU A 107 10.83 0.88 14.26
C LEU A 107 9.59 1.69 14.66
N ASP A 108 9.02 1.39 15.83
CA ASP A 108 7.87 2.12 16.36
C ASP A 108 8.26 3.59 16.66
N ASP A 109 9.43 3.84 17.26
CA ASP A 109 9.92 5.21 17.51
C ASP A 109 10.21 5.96 16.21
N TYR A 110 10.74 5.26 15.19
CA TYR A 110 11.01 5.84 13.88
C TYR A 110 9.70 6.24 13.16
N GLY A 111 8.68 5.39 13.19
CA GLY A 111 7.36 5.71 12.64
C GLY A 111 6.68 6.89 13.35
N GLU A 112 6.76 6.96 14.68
CA GLU A 112 6.26 8.12 15.45
C GLU A 112 7.07 9.40 15.18
N TRP A 113 8.39 9.27 14.99
CA TRP A 113 9.25 10.38 14.61
C TRP A 113 8.86 10.94 13.24
N LEU A 114 8.64 10.08 12.23
CA LEU A 114 8.14 10.47 10.91
C LEU A 114 6.80 11.20 11.01
N HIS A 115 5.85 10.64 11.77
CA HIS A 115 4.54 11.26 11.99
C HIS A 115 4.65 12.65 12.63
N THR A 116 5.49 12.78 13.66
CA THR A 116 5.72 14.06 14.35
C THR A 116 6.33 15.08 13.40
N LYS A 117 7.36 14.70 12.65
CA LYS A 117 8.01 15.57 11.67
C LYS A 117 7.05 16.04 10.58
N ALA A 118 6.19 15.16 10.08
CA ALA A 118 5.16 15.50 9.10
C ALA A 118 4.17 16.54 9.64
N ARG A 119 3.68 16.33 10.88
CA ARG A 119 2.76 17.27 11.54
C ARG A 119 3.43 18.63 11.78
N ASP A 120 4.66 18.65 12.27
CA ASP A 120 5.39 19.88 12.58
C ASP A 120 5.76 20.68 11.31
N ASN A 121 5.83 20.00 10.16
CA ASN A 121 6.01 20.62 8.84
C ASN A 121 4.70 20.94 8.10
N ASP A 122 3.54 20.72 8.74
CA ASP A 122 2.20 20.98 8.20
C ASP A 122 1.93 20.27 6.86
N ILE A 123 2.30 18.98 6.76
CA ILE A 123 2.01 18.18 5.57
C ILE A 123 0.96 17.11 5.79
N THR A 124 0.13 16.91 4.77
CA THR A 124 -0.80 15.79 4.68
C THR A 124 -0.15 14.60 3.99
N ILE A 125 -0.28 13.44 4.60
CA ILE A 125 0.21 12.16 4.09
C ILE A 125 -0.96 11.18 4.07
N LEU A 126 -1.12 10.48 2.95
CA LEU A 126 -2.07 9.38 2.81
C LEU A 126 -1.30 8.11 2.46
N ASP A 127 -1.25 7.15 3.40
CA ASP A 127 -0.62 5.84 3.20
C ASP A 127 -1.64 4.79 2.77
N GLY A 128 -1.15 3.75 2.09
CA GLY A 128 -1.96 2.61 1.70
C GLY A 128 -3.13 2.99 0.81
N ILE A 129 -2.91 3.85 -0.20
CA ILE A 129 -3.96 4.30 -1.13
C ILE A 129 -3.83 3.55 -2.45
N GLY A 130 -4.20 2.28 -2.43
CA GLY A 130 -4.26 1.42 -3.61
C GLY A 130 -5.54 0.59 -3.66
N PHE A 131 -5.36 -0.70 -3.94
CA PHE A 131 -6.46 -1.68 -3.94
C PHE A 131 -6.67 -2.27 -2.53
N ALA A 132 -5.63 -2.88 -1.97
CA ALA A 132 -5.54 -3.30 -0.57
C ALA A 132 -4.05 -3.23 -0.15
N PRO A 133 -3.69 -2.33 0.78
CA PRO A 133 -4.54 -1.31 1.39
C PRO A 133 -5.10 -0.29 0.39
N GLY A 134 -6.22 0.34 0.74
CA GLY A 134 -6.84 1.44 -0.02
C GLY A 134 -8.33 1.27 -0.19
N LEU A 135 -8.77 0.74 -1.33
CA LEU A 135 -10.18 0.45 -1.57
C LEU A 135 -10.77 -0.48 -0.51
N SER A 136 -10.00 -1.47 -0.02
CA SER A 136 -10.41 -2.32 1.11
C SER A 136 -10.69 -1.49 2.37
N ASN A 137 -9.78 -0.60 2.76
CA ASN A 137 -9.94 0.31 3.90
C ASN A 137 -11.14 1.25 3.74
N ILE A 138 -11.29 1.85 2.56
CA ILE A 138 -12.36 2.81 2.27
C ILE A 138 -13.73 2.13 2.35
N THR A 139 -13.88 0.98 1.69
CA THR A 139 -15.17 0.26 1.62
C THR A 139 -15.55 -0.34 2.97
N LEU A 140 -14.61 -0.95 3.69
CA LEU A 140 -14.87 -1.49 5.03
C LEU A 140 -15.13 -0.36 6.04
N GLY A 141 -14.37 0.72 5.97
CA GLY A 141 -14.57 1.91 6.80
C GLY A 141 -15.94 2.57 6.58
N GLU A 142 -16.41 2.62 5.33
CA GLU A 142 -17.74 3.12 4.99
C GLU A 142 -18.85 2.18 5.48
N ALA A 143 -18.68 0.86 5.36
CA ALA A 143 -19.63 -0.09 5.91
C ALA A 143 -19.78 0.08 7.43
N ILE A 144 -18.67 0.20 8.16
CA ILE A 144 -18.67 0.44 9.61
C ILE A 144 -19.41 1.74 9.94
N ARG A 145 -19.21 2.84 9.20
CA ARG A 145 -19.89 4.12 9.45
C ARG A 145 -21.40 4.07 9.27
N LYS A 146 -21.91 3.15 8.44
CA LYS A 146 -23.35 2.99 8.18
C LYS A 146 -24.06 2.09 9.19
N MET A 147 -23.31 1.42 10.06
CA MET A 147 -23.86 0.55 11.10
C MET A 147 -23.92 1.32 12.42
N ASP A 148 -24.93 1.06 13.24
CA ASP A 148 -25.00 1.60 14.61
C ASP A 148 -23.81 1.10 15.45
N GLN A 149 -23.45 -0.17 15.26
CA GLN A 149 -22.30 -0.81 15.87
C GLN A 149 -21.77 -1.91 14.96
N ALA A 150 -20.45 -1.92 14.72
CA ALA A 150 -19.75 -3.02 14.08
C ALA A 150 -19.03 -3.86 15.13
N GLU A 151 -19.32 -5.15 15.18
CA GLU A 151 -18.64 -6.11 16.07
C GLU A 151 -17.45 -6.80 15.38
N SER A 152 -17.59 -7.06 14.07
CA SER A 152 -16.60 -7.75 13.25
C SER A 152 -16.40 -7.03 11.92
N ALA A 153 -15.16 -7.00 11.44
CA ALA A 153 -14.80 -6.46 10.14
C ALA A 153 -13.74 -7.35 9.47
N ILE A 154 -14.17 -8.23 8.56
CA ILE A 154 -13.28 -9.14 7.82
C ILE A 154 -13.22 -8.73 6.35
N ALA A 155 -12.05 -8.30 5.89
CA ALA A 155 -11.82 -8.00 4.48
C ALA A 155 -11.32 -9.26 3.76
N ARG A 156 -12.06 -9.75 2.77
CA ARG A 156 -11.58 -10.79 1.84
C ARG A 156 -11.24 -10.13 0.51
N VAL A 157 -9.96 -10.08 0.17
CA VAL A 157 -9.47 -9.32 -0.99
C VAL A 157 -8.54 -10.18 -1.84
N GLY A 158 -8.57 -10.05 -3.16
CA GLY A 158 -7.59 -10.74 -3.99
C GLY A 158 -7.60 -10.32 -5.45
N GLY A 159 -6.42 -10.07 -5.99
CA GLY A 159 -6.17 -10.06 -7.43
C GLY A 159 -5.85 -11.48 -7.89
N ILE A 160 -6.86 -12.22 -8.36
CA ILE A 160 -6.69 -13.58 -8.89
C ILE A 160 -6.85 -13.57 -10.42
N PRO A 161 -6.10 -14.40 -11.16
CA PRO A 161 -6.27 -14.51 -12.61
C PRO A 161 -7.67 -15.00 -12.96
N SER A 162 -8.11 -14.79 -14.21
CA SER A 162 -9.34 -15.42 -14.71
C SER A 162 -9.23 -16.95 -14.57
N LYS A 163 -10.37 -17.64 -14.47
CA LYS A 163 -10.41 -19.09 -14.30
C LYS A 163 -9.66 -19.83 -15.41
N GLU A 164 -9.79 -19.37 -16.65
CA GLU A 164 -9.12 -19.92 -17.83
C GLU A 164 -7.61 -19.74 -17.78
N ALA A 165 -7.14 -18.61 -17.25
CA ALA A 165 -5.72 -18.35 -17.05
C ALA A 165 -5.18 -19.18 -15.88
N ALA A 166 -5.89 -19.22 -14.75
CA ALA A 166 -5.53 -19.97 -13.55
C ALA A 166 -5.26 -21.46 -13.87
N GLN A 167 -6.11 -22.08 -14.68
CA GLN A 167 -5.99 -23.49 -15.07
C GLN A 167 -4.72 -23.81 -15.88
N LYS A 168 -4.04 -22.81 -16.45
CA LYS A 168 -2.81 -22.99 -17.23
C LYS A 168 -1.55 -22.92 -16.37
N HIS A 169 -1.66 -22.66 -15.07
CA HIS A 169 -0.52 -22.47 -14.18
C HIS A 169 -0.63 -23.36 -12.94
N PRO A 170 0.48 -23.98 -12.48
CA PRO A 170 0.45 -24.93 -11.37
C PRO A 170 0.01 -24.28 -10.04
N LEU A 171 0.38 -23.02 -9.82
CA LEU A 171 -0.01 -22.26 -8.63
C LEU A 171 -1.34 -21.53 -8.79
N LYS A 172 -2.03 -21.67 -9.94
CA LYS A 172 -3.26 -20.94 -10.28
C LYS A 172 -3.17 -19.43 -10.03
N TYR A 173 -1.97 -18.88 -10.18
CA TYR A 173 -1.63 -17.51 -9.84
C TYR A 173 -0.86 -16.85 -10.99
N MET A 174 -1.00 -15.54 -11.13
CA MET A 174 -0.23 -14.72 -12.06
C MET A 174 0.34 -13.53 -11.31
N ASN A 175 1.65 -13.31 -11.45
CA ASN A 175 2.28 -12.16 -10.82
C ASN A 175 1.93 -10.87 -11.58
N THR A 176 1.39 -9.88 -10.88
CA THR A 176 0.99 -8.58 -11.45
C THR A 176 1.80 -7.41 -10.90
N TRP A 177 2.70 -7.63 -9.94
CA TRP A 177 3.51 -6.60 -9.28
C TRP A 177 4.84 -7.18 -8.76
N ALA A 178 5.52 -6.51 -7.82
CA ALA A 178 6.85 -6.92 -7.36
C ALA A 178 6.79 -8.31 -6.69
N PHE A 179 7.40 -9.31 -7.33
CA PHE A 179 7.27 -10.72 -6.91
C PHE A 179 7.79 -10.97 -5.49
N TRP A 180 8.89 -10.31 -5.09
CA TRP A 180 9.44 -10.43 -3.74
C TRP A 180 8.45 -9.97 -2.67
N HIS A 181 7.75 -8.87 -2.92
CA HIS A 181 6.74 -8.36 -2.00
C HIS A 181 5.49 -9.25 -1.98
N VAL A 182 5.10 -9.87 -3.11
CA VAL A 182 4.07 -10.94 -3.11
C VAL A 182 4.46 -12.07 -2.16
N LEU A 183 5.71 -12.56 -2.24
CA LEU A 183 6.16 -13.68 -1.41
C LEU A 183 6.17 -13.32 0.08
N ARG A 184 6.58 -12.09 0.42
CA ARG A 184 6.52 -11.57 1.80
C ARG A 184 5.15 -11.78 2.42
N GLU A 185 4.06 -11.42 1.72
CA GLU A 185 2.70 -11.46 2.28
C GLU A 185 2.34 -12.83 2.90
N TYR A 186 3.01 -13.90 2.48
CA TYR A 186 2.81 -15.27 2.93
C TYR A 186 3.83 -15.77 3.94
N MET A 187 4.88 -15.00 4.22
CA MET A 187 6.05 -15.42 5.00
C MET A 187 6.30 -14.59 6.27
N VAL A 188 5.40 -13.64 6.58
CA VAL A 188 5.51 -12.77 7.76
C VAL A 188 4.47 -13.10 8.82
N LYS A 189 4.68 -12.53 10.01
CA LYS A 189 3.66 -12.44 11.06
C LYS A 189 2.94 -11.10 10.95
N LEU A 190 1.70 -11.06 11.43
CA LEU A 190 0.87 -9.87 11.43
C LEU A 190 -0.09 -9.86 12.62
N ASN A 191 -0.66 -8.69 12.88
CA ASN A 191 -1.64 -8.50 13.94
C ASN A 191 -3.07 -8.50 13.38
N ILE A 192 -3.95 -9.24 14.04
CA ILE A 192 -5.40 -9.22 13.82
C ILE A 192 -6.09 -8.87 15.15
N ILE A 193 -7.40 -8.59 15.11
CA ILE A 193 -8.21 -8.52 16.34
C ILE A 193 -9.02 -9.80 16.45
N LYS A 194 -8.92 -10.48 17.59
CA LYS A 194 -9.69 -11.67 17.94
C LYS A 194 -10.17 -11.60 19.38
N ASP A 195 -11.45 -11.86 19.62
CA ASP A 195 -12.09 -11.74 20.94
C ASP A 195 -11.82 -10.37 21.61
N GLY A 196 -11.77 -9.30 20.82
CA GLY A 196 -11.51 -7.94 21.27
C GLY A 196 -10.06 -7.67 21.69
N LYS A 197 -9.12 -8.56 21.32
CA LYS A 197 -7.69 -8.42 21.63
C LYS A 197 -6.87 -8.44 20.36
N VAL A 198 -5.84 -7.60 20.31
CA VAL A 198 -4.83 -7.68 19.25
C VAL A 198 -4.01 -8.96 19.48
N VAL A 199 -3.97 -9.83 18.47
CA VAL A 199 -3.21 -11.07 18.50
C VAL A 199 -2.30 -11.16 17.28
N GLU A 200 -1.07 -11.59 17.52
CA GLU A 200 -0.08 -11.84 16.47
C GLU A 200 -0.27 -13.26 15.92
N VAL A 201 -0.35 -13.39 14.60
CA VAL A 201 -0.55 -14.65 13.89
C VAL A 201 0.43 -14.77 12.73
N ASP A 202 0.73 -16.00 12.33
CA ASP A 202 1.46 -16.25 11.09
C ASP A 202 0.53 -16.02 9.88
N ALA A 203 1.05 -15.40 8.82
CA ALA A 203 0.33 -15.34 7.55
C ALA A 203 -0.04 -16.76 7.08
N THR A 204 -1.12 -16.86 6.31
CA THR A 204 -1.68 -18.13 5.80
C THR A 204 -2.38 -19.01 6.83
N THR A 205 -2.48 -18.58 8.08
CA THR A 205 -3.36 -19.18 9.09
C THR A 205 -4.82 -18.77 8.87
N ASP A 206 -5.73 -19.37 9.64
CA ASP A 206 -7.18 -19.14 9.56
C ASP A 206 -7.74 -19.31 8.13
N ARG A 207 -7.30 -20.39 7.48
CA ARG A 207 -7.70 -20.77 6.13
C ARG A 207 -9.19 -21.10 6.09
N GLU A 208 -9.85 -20.62 5.05
CA GLU A 208 -11.26 -20.85 4.82
C GLU A 208 -11.54 -21.12 3.34
N HIS A 209 -12.51 -21.98 3.09
CA HIS A 209 -13.10 -22.17 1.77
C HIS A 209 -14.49 -21.52 1.77
N PHE A 210 -14.84 -20.87 0.67
CA PHE A 210 -16.15 -20.25 0.54
C PHE A 210 -16.64 -20.24 -0.92
N LEU A 211 -17.95 -20.25 -1.08
CA LEU A 211 -18.60 -20.09 -2.39
C LEU A 211 -18.90 -18.62 -2.63
N PHE A 212 -18.31 -18.03 -3.66
CA PHE A 212 -18.67 -16.70 -4.14
C PHE A 212 -19.76 -16.80 -5.22
N ASN A 213 -21.01 -16.57 -4.81
CA ASN A 213 -22.21 -16.66 -5.66
C ASN A 213 -22.88 -15.30 -5.96
N LYS A 214 -22.08 -14.23 -6.05
CA LYS A 214 -22.54 -12.85 -6.27
C LYS A 214 -22.11 -12.34 -7.64
N LEU A 215 -22.74 -11.26 -8.10
CA LEU A 215 -22.37 -10.54 -9.35
C LEU A 215 -22.33 -11.47 -10.59
N GLY A 216 -23.24 -12.44 -10.66
CA GLY A 216 -23.29 -13.41 -11.77
C GLY A 216 -22.17 -14.44 -11.77
N ARG A 217 -21.40 -14.56 -10.68
CA ARG A 217 -20.39 -15.60 -10.48
C ARG A 217 -20.92 -16.73 -9.59
N ASN A 218 -20.29 -17.90 -9.68
CA ASN A 218 -20.52 -19.04 -8.80
C ASN A 218 -19.23 -19.87 -8.71
N GLU A 219 -18.28 -19.38 -7.92
CA GLU A 219 -16.91 -19.90 -7.86
C GLU A 219 -16.54 -20.33 -6.44
N GLU A 220 -15.90 -21.50 -6.30
CA GLU A 220 -15.26 -21.90 -5.06
C GLU A 220 -13.89 -21.23 -4.95
N LEU A 221 -13.66 -20.60 -3.79
CA LEU A 221 -12.46 -19.84 -3.50
C LEU A 221 -11.93 -20.20 -2.12
N GLU A 222 -10.65 -19.96 -1.93
CA GLU A 222 -9.98 -20.07 -0.63
C GLU A 222 -9.46 -18.69 -0.21
N CYS A 223 -9.39 -18.44 1.09
CA CYS A 223 -8.58 -17.34 1.59
C CYS A 223 -7.94 -17.67 2.93
N ALA A 224 -6.92 -16.89 3.28
CA ALA A 224 -6.19 -17.01 4.53
C ALA A 224 -5.70 -15.62 4.95
N VAL A 225 -5.42 -15.45 6.24
CA VAL A 225 -4.99 -14.15 6.78
C VAL A 225 -3.64 -13.74 6.17
N THR A 226 -3.54 -12.48 5.75
CA THR A 226 -2.33 -11.85 5.19
C THR A 226 -2.25 -10.39 5.63
N PRO A 227 -1.06 -9.74 5.57
CA PRO A 227 -0.95 -8.30 5.73
C PRO A 227 -1.78 -7.56 4.67
N GLY A 228 -2.00 -6.26 4.88
CA GLY A 228 -2.72 -5.42 3.93
C GLY A 228 -3.56 -4.31 4.55
N MET A 229 -4.08 -4.48 5.77
CA MET A 229 -4.87 -3.44 6.47
C MET A 229 -4.42 -3.20 7.92
N PRO A 230 -3.12 -2.97 8.19
CA PRO A 230 -2.57 -2.89 9.55
C PRO A 230 -3.11 -1.68 10.32
N SER A 231 -3.54 -0.60 9.66
CA SER A 231 -4.05 0.60 10.34
C SER A 231 -5.36 0.38 11.10
N PHE A 232 -6.14 -0.66 10.77
CA PHE A 232 -7.43 -0.91 11.41
C PHE A 232 -7.31 -1.35 12.87
N ILE A 233 -6.22 -2.01 13.25
CA ILE A 233 -5.99 -2.40 14.66
C ILE A 233 -5.86 -1.17 15.57
N TYR A 234 -5.35 -0.06 15.04
CA TYR A 234 -5.16 1.20 15.77
C TYR A 234 -6.35 2.15 15.62
N THR A 235 -6.99 2.16 14.45
CA THR A 235 -8.07 3.10 14.15
C THR A 235 -9.47 2.57 14.47
N ARG A 236 -9.60 1.25 14.66
CA ARG A 236 -10.86 0.57 15.04
C ARG A 236 -10.66 -0.40 16.22
N PRO A 237 -10.05 0.05 17.34
CA PRO A 237 -9.73 -0.82 18.48
C PRO A 237 -10.98 -1.38 19.20
N GLN A 238 -12.16 -0.86 18.91
CA GLN A 238 -13.43 -1.31 19.48
C GLN A 238 -14.00 -2.58 18.86
N LEU A 239 -13.46 -3.03 17.71
CA LEU A 239 -13.92 -4.26 17.06
C LEU A 239 -13.61 -5.47 17.95
N ARG A 240 -14.48 -6.49 17.93
CA ARG A 240 -14.19 -7.79 18.54
C ARG A 240 -13.40 -8.69 17.61
N GLU A 241 -13.66 -8.58 16.30
CA GLU A 241 -12.97 -9.35 15.27
C GLU A 241 -12.53 -8.44 14.12
N PHE A 242 -11.28 -8.53 13.70
CA PHE A 242 -10.76 -7.85 12.51
C PHE A 242 -9.65 -8.66 11.88
N ALA A 243 -9.74 -8.90 10.57
CA ALA A 243 -8.65 -9.45 9.78
C ALA A 243 -8.79 -9.04 8.31
N GLU A 244 -7.66 -8.96 7.62
CA GLU A 244 -7.61 -9.07 6.16
C GLU A 244 -7.22 -10.48 5.76
N LYS A 245 -7.88 -11.00 4.73
CA LYS A 245 -7.63 -12.31 4.14
C LYS A 245 -7.46 -12.21 2.64
N THR A 246 -6.38 -12.82 2.13
CA THR A 246 -6.12 -12.87 0.70
C THR A 246 -6.83 -14.04 0.02
N ILE A 247 -7.67 -13.73 -0.97
CA ILE A 247 -8.41 -14.70 -1.80
C ILE A 247 -7.49 -15.33 -2.85
N ARG A 248 -7.58 -16.65 -3.01
CA ARG A 248 -6.94 -17.44 -4.08
C ARG A 248 -7.91 -18.46 -4.68
N TRP A 249 -7.57 -18.95 -5.86
CA TRP A 249 -8.19 -20.17 -6.38
C TRP A 249 -7.79 -21.36 -5.49
N PRO A 250 -8.65 -22.38 -5.31
CA PRO A 250 -8.32 -23.53 -4.47
C PRO A 250 -7.08 -24.29 -4.92
N GLY A 251 -6.29 -24.81 -3.96
CA GLY A 251 -5.03 -25.54 -4.19
C GLY A 251 -3.77 -24.66 -4.30
#